data_AF-A0A3D2XI71-F1
#
_entry.id   AF-A0A3D2XI71-F1
#
_cell.length_a   1.000
_cell.length_b   1.000
_cell.length_c   1.000
_cell.angle_alpha   90.00
_cell.angle_beta   90.00
_cell.angle_gamma   90.00
#
_symmetry.space_group_name_H-M   'P 1'
#
loop_
_entity.id
_entity.type
_entity.pdbx_description
1 polymer ?
#
loop_
_entity_poly.entity_id
_entity_poly.type
_entity_poly.pdbx_seq_one_letter_code
_entity_poly.pdbx_strand_id
1 'polypeptide(L)' 'ALKEPGCLGFESVRNGLGITISYWESLEAIKKWKANTAHLEAQEMGRNTWYKYYKTRICKVERDYGFERNDE' A
#
# COMPACT_ATOMS: atom_id res chain seq x y z
N ALA A 1 3.72 6.12 2.96
CA ALA A 1 2.28 5.77 2.92
C ALA A 1 1.61 6.22 4.21
N LEU A 2 1.77 5.53 5.35
CA LEU A 2 1.07 5.88 6.60
C LEU A 2 1.21 7.34 7.07
N LYS A 3 2.32 8.02 6.78
CA LYS A 3 2.56 9.42 7.16
C LYS A 3 2.00 10.44 6.16
N GLU A 4 1.45 10.00 5.03
CA GLU A 4 0.97 10.86 3.97
C GLU A 4 -0.47 11.29 4.25
N PRO A 5 -0.84 12.55 3.96
CA PRO A 5 -2.23 12.99 4.05
C PRO A 5 -3.17 12.09 3.24
N GLY A 6 -4.26 11.65 3.88
CA GLY A 6 -5.28 10.81 3.27
C GLY A 6 -4.97 9.30 3.24
N CYS A 7 -3.87 8.84 3.84
CA CYS A 7 -3.65 7.41 4.10
C CYS A 7 -4.44 6.98 5.34
N LEU A 8 -5.28 5.94 5.18
CA LEU A 8 -6.18 5.44 6.22
C LEU A 8 -5.61 4.24 6.98
N GLY A 9 -4.68 3.51 6.37
CA GLY A 9 -4.13 2.30 6.94
C GLY A 9 -3.12 1.63 6.02
N PHE A 10 -2.42 0.65 6.56
CA PHE A 10 -1.38 -0.08 5.84
C PHE A 10 -1.23 -1.49 6.41
N GLU A 11 -1.19 -2.46 5.51
CA GLU A 11 -0.97 -3.87 5.82
C GLU A 11 0.18 -4.39 4.97
N SER A 12 1.01 -5.23 5.56
CA SER A 12 2.06 -5.92 4.82
C SER A 12 2.22 -7.33 5.34
N VAL A 13 2.21 -8.28 4.42
CA VAL A 13 2.49 -9.69 4.70
C VAL A 13 3.58 -10.16 3.75
N ARG A 14 4.49 -10.99 4.28
CA ARG A 14 5.60 -11.54 3.51
C ARG A 14 5.77 -13.01 3.83
N ASN A 15 5.49 -13.87 2.85
CA ASN A 15 5.81 -15.28 2.91
C ASN A 15 6.12 -15.78 1.49
N GLY A 16 7.39 -15.67 1.09
CA GLY A 16 7.82 -15.81 -0.30
C GLY A 16 7.37 -14.62 -1.16
N LEU A 17 6.07 -14.56 -1.48
CA LEU A 17 5.45 -13.39 -2.08
C LEU A 17 5.23 -12.30 -1.02
N GLY A 18 5.57 -11.05 -1.36
CA GLY A 18 5.25 -9.88 -0.56
C GLY A 18 3.99 -9.21 -1.08
N ILE A 19 3.03 -8.96 -0.19
CA ILE A 19 1.86 -8.12 -0.48
C ILE A 19 1.89 -6.94 0.47
N THR A 20 1.72 -5.76 -0.10
CA THR A 20 1.60 -4.51 0.65
C THR A 20 0.35 -3.80 0.17
N ILE A 21 -0.55 -3.51 1.11
CA ILE A 21 -1.81 -2.80 0.87
C ILE A 21 -1.76 -1.51 1.68
N SER A 22 -2.15 -0.42 1.04
CA SER A 22 -2.34 0.88 1.69
C SER A 22 -3.72 1.37 1.35
N TYR A 23 -4.48 1.78 2.36
CA TYR A 23 -5.83 2.29 2.22
C TYR A 23 -5.81 3.82 2.17
N TRP A 24 -6.68 4.40 1.36
CA TRP A 24 -6.67 5.84 1.10
C TRP A 24 -8.08 6.39 1.02
N GLU A 25 -8.25 7.64 1.46
CA GLU A 25 -9.52 8.35 1.46
C GLU A 25 -10.04 8.66 0.04
N SER A 26 -9.14 8.80 -0.94
CA SER A 26 -9.49 9.24 -2.30
C SER A 26 -8.42 8.87 -3.34
N LEU A 27 -8.82 8.88 -4.62
CA LEU A 27 -7.88 8.72 -5.73
C LEU A 27 -6.92 9.91 -5.83
N GLU A 28 -7.35 11.10 -5.41
CA GLU A 28 -6.56 12.32 -5.35
C GLU A 28 -5.42 12.18 -4.33
N ALA A 29 -5.70 11.66 -3.14
CA ALA A 29 -4.68 11.37 -2.13
C ALA A 29 -3.65 10.33 -2.64
N ILE A 30 -4.13 9.27 -3.30
CA ILE A 30 -3.26 8.27 -3.95
C ILE A 30 -2.36 8.93 -5.01
N LYS A 31 -2.92 9.80 -5.86
CA LYS A 31 -2.16 10.50 -6.90
C LYS A 31 -1.08 11.40 -6.30
N LYS A 32 -1.41 12.17 -5.25
CA LYS A 32 -0.45 13.03 -4.54
C LYS A 32 0.68 12.20 -3.91
N TRP A 33 0.34 11.09 -3.25
CA TRP A 33 1.35 10.19 -2.68
C TRP A 33 2.24 9.56 -3.76
N LYS A 34 1.66 9.09 -4.87
CA LYS A 34 2.44 8.51 -5.97
C LYS A 34 3.42 9.51 -6.59
N ALA A 35 3.05 10.80 -6.61
CA ALA A 35 3.91 11.87 -7.08
C ALA A 35 5.01 12.27 -6.08
N ASN A 36 4.98 11.77 -4.85
CA ASN A 36 6.02 12.04 -3.85
C ASN A 36 7.34 11.35 -4.27
N THR A 37 8.40 12.15 -4.34
CA THR A 37 9.73 11.80 -4.86
C THR A 37 10.32 10.55 -4.18
N ALA A 38 10.09 10.37 -2.88
CA ALA A 38 10.54 9.20 -2.14
C ALA A 38 9.91 7.88 -2.64
N HIS A 39 8.70 7.93 -3.21
CA HIS A 39 8.06 6.76 -3.80
C HIS A 39 8.63 6.43 -5.19
N LEU A 40 9.06 7.44 -5.95
CA LEU A 40 9.69 7.27 -7.26
C LEU A 40 11.08 6.63 -7.12
N GLU A 41 11.89 7.10 -6.18
CA GLU A 41 13.22 6.55 -5.88
C GLU A 41 13.11 5.10 -5.37
N ALA A 42 12.15 4.81 -4.49
CA ALA A 42 11.89 3.44 -4.02
C ALA A 42 11.42 2.51 -5.16
N GLN A 43 10.64 3.01 -6.13
CA GLN A 43 10.25 2.22 -7.30
C GLN A 43 11.42 1.96 -8.25
N GLU A 44 12.31 2.92 -8.43
CA GLU A 44 13.50 2.78 -9.28
C GLU A 44 14.49 1.77 -8.68
N MET A 45 14.81 1.92 -7.40
CA MET A 45 15.68 0.99 -6.68
C MET A 45 15.05 -0.40 -6.53
N GLY A 46 13.73 -0.46 -6.29
CA GLY A 46 13.00 -1.72 -6.28
C GLY A 46 13.06 -2.48 -7.62
N ARG A 47 12.93 -1.77 -8.75
CA ARG A 47 13.05 -2.37 -10.10
C ARG A 47 14.46 -2.85 -10.41
N ASN A 48 15.47 -2.07 -10.02
CA ASN A 48 16.85 -2.34 -10.41
C ASN A 48 17.54 -3.37 -9.49
N THR A 49 17.04 -3.58 -8.27
CA THR A 49 17.81 -4.33 -7.25
C THR A 49 17.02 -5.44 -6.55
N TRP A 50 15.70 -5.30 -6.33
CA TRP A 50 14.99 -6.18 -5.38
C TRP A 50 13.83 -6.98 -5.97
N TYR A 51 13.17 -6.49 -7.01
CA TYR A 51 11.98 -7.13 -7.57
C TYR A 51 12.25 -7.72 -8.95
N LYS A 52 12.20 -9.06 -9.03
CA LYS A 52 12.13 -9.77 -10.32
C LYS A 52 10.81 -9.47 -11.06
N TYR A 53 9.74 -9.17 -10.31
CA TYR A 53 8.42 -8.79 -10.81
C TYR A 53 7.59 -8.12 -9.70
N TYR A 54 6.76 -7.14 -10.04
CA TYR A 54 5.67 -6.66 -9.18
C TYR A 54 4.49 -6.14 -10.00
N LYS A 55 3.33 -5.97 -9.37
CA LYS A 55 2.14 -5.36 -9.97
C LYS A 55 1.42 -4.49 -8.96
N THR A 56 1.14 -3.24 -9.32
CA THR A 56 0.32 -2.32 -8.53
C THR A 56 -1.11 -2.34 -9.03
N ARG A 57 -2.08 -2.38 -8.13
CA ARG A 57 -3.52 -2.26 -8.43
C ARG A 57 -4.12 -1.18 -7.54
N ILE A 58 -5.02 -0.39 -8.11
CA ILE A 58 -5.83 0.59 -7.36
C ILE A 58 -7.26 0.05 -7.40
N CYS A 59 -7.82 -0.21 -6.23
CA CYS A 59 -9.15 -0.81 -6.06
C CYS A 59 -10.01 0.08 -5.18
N LYS A 60 -11.33 0.06 -5.39
CA LYS A 60 -12.31 0.67 -4.48
C LYS A 60 -12.75 -0.38 -3.46
N VAL A 61 -12.64 -0.04 -2.18
CA VAL A 61 -13.23 -0.84 -1.11
C VAL A 61 -14.71 -0.48 -1.06
N GLU A 62 -15.57 -1.44 -1.41
CA GLU A 62 -17.03 -1.25 -1.35
C GLU A 62 -17.58 -1.58 0.04
N ARG A 63 -16.91 -2.47 0.77
CA ARG A 63 -17.27 -2.92 2.13
C ARG A 63 -16.01 -3.37 2.87
N ASP A 64 -15.96 -3.11 4.17
CA ASP A 64 -14.92 -3.56 5.09
C ASP A 64 -15.56 -3.93 6.44
N TYR A 65 -15.34 -5.16 6.91
CA TYR A 65 -15.86 -5.67 8.17
C TYR A 65 -14.81 -6.60 8.78
N GLY A 66 -14.61 -6.49 10.09
CA GLY A 66 -13.69 -7.33 10.85
C GLY A 66 -14.39 -8.14 11.92
N PHE A 67 -13.80 -9.28 12.27
CA PHE A 67 -14.13 -10.04 13.47
C PHE A 67 -12.82 -10.27 14.24
N GLU A 68 -12.84 -9.94 15.52
CA GLU A 68 -11.76 -10.25 16.44
C GLU A 68 -12.33 -11.16 17.53
N ARG A 69 -11.71 -12.33 17.72
CA ARG A 69 -12.11 -13.23 18.80
C ARG A 69 -11.54 -12.66 20.10
N ASN A 70 -12.40 -12.19 20.99
CA ASN A 70 -12.01 -11.88 22.35
C ASN A 70 -11.73 -13.19 23.08
N ASP A 71 -10.46 -13.60 23.09
CA ASP A 71 -9.97 -14.67 23.95
C ASP A 71 -9.57 -14.06 25.29
N GLU A 72 -10.51 -14.03 26.23
CA GLU A 72 -10.19 -13.95 27.67
C GLU A 72 -9.84 -15.35 28.22
#